data_AF-A0A383AQ02-F1
#
_entry.id   AF-A0A383AQ02-F1
#
_cell.length_a   1.000
_cell.length_b   1.000
_cell.length_c   1.000
_cell.angle_alpha   90.00
_cell.angle_beta   90.00
_cell.angle_gamma   90.00
#
_symmetry.space_group_name_H-M   'P 1'
#
loop_
_entity.id
_entity.type
_entity.pdbx_description
1 polymer ?
#
loop_
_entity_poly.entity_id
_entity_poly.type
_entity_poly.pdbx_seq_one_letter_code
_entity_poly.pdbx_strand_id
1 'polypeptide(L)'
;MNKLIIPALIIFVALTRLMPHPPNFTPIIAMGLFGGAYLKDTRWAILLPVVAMLIADFFLGFHGTMIWVYCSLIIISSMGLLLKNRITLINGALATLGGSLLFFLVTNFGVWASSIFYPKTFIGLISCYAAGLPFF
;
A
#
# COMPACT_ATOMS: atom_id res chain seq x y z
N MET A 1 11.97 12.28 18.90
CA MET A 1 12.36 11.65 17.61
C MET A 1 12.78 12.75 16.64
N ASN A 2 13.96 12.63 16.03
CA ASN A 2 14.47 13.64 15.11
C ASN A 2 13.49 13.78 13.91
N LYS A 3 13.19 15.01 13.46
CA LYS A 3 12.15 15.27 12.44
C LYS A 3 12.45 14.58 11.09
N LEU A 4 13.70 14.19 10.87
CA LEU A 4 14.21 13.58 9.64
C LEU A 4 14.19 12.05 9.62
N ILE A 5 14.03 11.38 10.78
CA ILE A 5 14.11 9.90 10.84
C ILE A 5 12.91 9.25 10.15
N ILE A 6 11.69 9.73 10.41
CA ILE A 6 10.47 9.15 9.82
C ILE A 6 10.49 9.29 8.29
N PRO A 7 10.77 10.48 7.72
CA PRO A 7 10.84 10.60 6.27
C PRO A 7 11.96 9.75 5.65
N ALA A 8 13.13 9.68 6.29
CA ALA A 8 14.23 8.85 5.81
C ALA A 8 13.86 7.36 5.78
N LEU A 9 13.17 6.86 6.81
CA LEU A 9 12.66 5.49 6.85
C LEU A 9 11.66 5.24 5.73
N ILE A 10 10.69 6.14 5.51
CA ILE A 10 9.70 6.01 4.43
C ILE A 10 10.38 5.92 3.06
N ILE A 11 11.36 6.79 2.81
CA ILE A 11 12.12 6.79 1.54
C ILE A 11 12.92 5.50 1.41
N PHE A 12 13.66 5.10 2.44
CA PHE A 12 14.45 3.86 2.43
C PHE A 12 13.58 2.64 2.11
N VAL A 13 12.43 2.54 2.79
CA VAL A 13 11.43 1.48 2.63
C VAL A 13 10.80 1.51 1.23
N ALA A 14 10.64 2.66 0.59
CA ALA A 14 10.19 2.74 -0.80
C ALA A 14 11.23 2.22 -1.78
N LEU A 15 12.51 2.53 -1.54
CA LEU A 15 13.62 2.12 -2.40
C LEU A 15 13.92 0.63 -2.34
N THR A 16 13.51 -0.10 -1.29
CA THR A 16 13.64 -1.57 -1.27
C THR A 16 12.86 -2.24 -2.40
N ARG A 17 11.86 -1.57 -2.98
CA ARG A 17 11.14 -2.04 -4.18
C ARG A 17 12.01 -2.12 -5.44
N LEU A 18 13.14 -1.41 -5.46
CA LEU A 18 14.08 -1.48 -6.58
C LEU A 18 14.94 -2.74 -6.53
N MET A 19 14.98 -3.43 -5.38
CA MET A 19 15.69 -4.68 -5.23
C MET A 19 14.84 -5.86 -5.71
N PRO A 20 15.43 -6.96 -6.19
CA PRO A 20 14.69 -8.17 -6.50
C PRO A 20 13.96 -8.69 -5.25
N HIS A 21 12.64 -8.73 -5.32
CA HIS A 21 11.79 -9.24 -4.26
C HIS A 21 10.63 -10.05 -4.86
N PRO A 22 10.02 -10.97 -4.10
CA PRO A 22 8.80 -11.63 -4.54
C PRO A 22 7.67 -10.63 -4.84
N PRO A 23 6.69 -10.97 -5.71
CA PRO A 23 5.51 -10.14 -5.94
C PRO A 23 4.78 -9.84 -4.63
N ASN A 24 4.29 -8.62 -4.47
CA ASN A 24 3.60 -8.10 -3.27
C ASN A 24 4.39 -8.15 -1.94
N PHE A 25 5.62 -8.67 -1.92
CA PHE A 25 6.50 -8.60 -0.76
C PHE A 25 7.18 -7.22 -0.66
N THR A 26 6.37 -6.17 -0.66
CA THR A 26 6.84 -4.79 -0.58
C THR A 26 6.17 -4.07 0.58
N PRO A 27 6.90 -3.23 1.31
CA PRO A 27 6.41 -2.60 2.54
C PRO A 27 5.49 -1.39 2.29
N ILE A 28 4.60 -1.46 1.29
CA ILE A 28 3.67 -0.38 0.89
C ILE A 28 2.69 -0.07 2.04
N ILE A 29 2.10 -1.11 2.64
CA ILE A 29 1.12 -0.97 3.73
C ILE A 29 1.78 -0.35 4.96
N ALA A 30 2.95 -0.88 5.33
CA ALA A 30 3.73 -0.39 6.47
C ALA A 30 4.11 1.08 6.27
N MET A 31 4.56 1.46 5.07
CA MET A 31 4.91 2.84 4.73
C MET A 31 3.71 3.79 4.87
N GLY A 32 2.54 3.40 4.35
CA GLY A 32 1.32 4.19 4.47
C GLY A 32 0.87 4.37 5.92
N LEU A 33 0.74 3.27 6.67
CA LEU A 33 0.34 3.30 8.08
C LEU A 33 1.33 4.11 8.94
N PHE A 34 2.63 3.94 8.71
CA PHE A 34 3.68 4.63 9.46
C PHE A 34 3.71 6.13 9.14
N GLY A 35 3.53 6.51 7.87
CA GLY A 35 3.36 7.89 7.45
C GLY A 35 2.19 8.56 8.17
N GLY A 36 1.02 7.93 8.15
CA GLY A 36 -0.18 8.38 8.86
C GLY A 36 -0.01 8.51 10.38
N ALA A 37 0.57 7.50 11.01
CA ALA A 37 0.59 7.42 12.46
C ALA A 37 1.63 8.34 13.11
N TYR A 38 2.75 8.62 12.44
CA TYR A 38 3.90 9.31 13.04
C TYR A 38 4.18 10.71 12.46
N LEU A 39 3.75 11.03 11.24
CA LEU A 39 3.97 12.38 10.70
C LEU A 39 3.04 13.41 11.36
N LYS A 40 3.64 14.54 11.77
CA LYS A 40 2.91 15.61 12.46
C LYS A 40 1.91 16.28 11.53
N ASP A 41 2.34 16.59 10.31
CA ASP A 41 1.51 17.21 9.28
C ASP A 41 0.79 16.13 8.46
N THR A 42 -0.54 16.19 8.50
CA THR A 42 -1.47 15.29 7.80
C THR A 42 -1.24 15.28 6.28
N ARG A 43 -0.82 16.40 5.69
CA ARG A 43 -0.54 16.50 4.25
C ARG A 43 0.65 15.64 3.88
N TRP A 44 1.74 15.78 4.64
CA TRP A 44 2.97 15.00 4.45
C TRP A 44 2.78 13.52 4.79
N ALA A 45 1.87 13.20 5.71
CA ALA A 45 1.51 11.83 6.05
C ALA A 45 1.01 10.99 4.87
N ILE A 46 0.36 11.64 3.89
CA ILE A 46 -0.17 11.00 2.68
C ILE A 46 0.75 11.26 1.48
N LEU A 47 1.19 12.51 1.30
CA LEU A 47 2.02 12.89 0.16
C LEU A 47 3.36 12.16 0.15
N LEU A 48 4.00 11.98 1.30
CA LEU A 48 5.34 11.41 1.34
C LEU A 48 5.36 9.93 0.90
N PRO A 49 4.50 9.02 1.42
CA PRO A 49 4.41 7.67 0.89
C PRO A 49 4.09 7.62 -0.61
N VAL A 50 3.14 8.45 -1.07
CA VAL A 50 2.71 8.50 -2.48
C VAL A 50 3.85 8.93 -3.40
N VAL A 51 4.55 10.01 -3.06
CA VAL A 51 5.68 10.52 -3.85
C VAL A 51 6.84 9.53 -3.82
N ALA A 52 7.14 8.92 -2.67
CA ALA A 52 8.19 7.90 -2.57
C ALA A 52 7.88 6.68 -3.46
N MET A 53 6.61 6.26 -3.49
CA MET A 53 6.16 5.18 -4.36
C MET A 53 6.27 5.55 -5.85
N LEU A 54 5.91 6.78 -6.22
CA LEU A 54 6.03 7.30 -7.57
C LEU A 54 7.48 7.37 -8.07
N ILE A 55 8.40 7.76 -7.20
CA ILE A 55 9.83 7.75 -7.52
C ILE A 55 10.31 6.31 -7.78
N ALA A 56 9.93 5.34 -6.93
CA ALA A 56 10.33 3.95 -7.14
C ALA A 56 9.76 3.39 -8.46
N ASP A 57 8.49 3.69 -8.73
CA ASP A 57 7.80 3.25 -9.94
C ASP A 57 8.35 3.90 -11.22
N PHE A 58 8.88 5.12 -11.14
CA PHE A 58 9.57 5.77 -12.26
C PHE A 58 10.76 4.93 -12.75
N PHE A 59 11.46 4.24 -11.85
CA PHE A 59 12.57 3.34 -12.20
C PHE A 59 12.11 1.94 -12.60
N LEU A 60 11.01 1.43 -12.01
CA LEU A 60 10.49 0.09 -12.32
C LEU A 60 9.63 0.04 -13.59
N GLY A 61 9.08 1.18 -13.99
CA GLY A 61 8.15 1.31 -15.11
C GLY A 61 6.68 1.39 -14.67
N PHE A 62 5.90 2.16 -15.42
CA PHE A 62 4.48 2.35 -15.15
C PHE A 62 3.60 1.25 -15.76
N HIS A 63 2.52 0.87 -15.07
CA HIS A 63 1.58 -0.17 -15.50
C HIS A 63 0.12 0.20 -15.27
N GLY A 64 -0.79 -0.41 -16.03
CA GLY A 64 -2.21 -0.01 -16.07
C GLY A 64 -3.02 -0.22 -14.77
N THR A 65 -2.50 -0.99 -13.82
CA THR A 65 -3.15 -1.25 -12.53
C THR A 65 -2.67 -0.33 -11.40
N MET A 66 -1.75 0.58 -11.68
CA MET A 66 -1.17 1.47 -10.67
C MET A 66 -2.22 2.26 -9.90
N ILE A 67 -3.24 2.79 -10.57
CA ILE A 67 -4.28 3.60 -9.91
C ILE A 67 -4.87 2.89 -8.67
N TRP A 68 -5.05 1.58 -8.73
CA TRP A 68 -5.57 0.77 -7.61
C TRP A 68 -4.58 0.65 -6.44
N VAL A 69 -3.28 0.60 -6.73
CA VAL A 69 -2.20 0.60 -5.73
C VAL A 69 -2.12 1.97 -5.04
N TYR A 70 -2.14 3.06 -5.81
CA TYR A 70 -2.08 4.43 -5.28
C TYR A 70 -3.33 4.77 -4.45
N CYS A 71 -4.52 4.39 -4.92
CA CYS A 71 -5.76 4.53 -4.14
C CYS A 71 -5.68 3.77 -2.82
N SER A 72 -5.22 2.52 -2.85
CA SER A 72 -5.02 1.72 -1.63
C SER A 72 -4.04 2.40 -0.68
N LEU A 73 -2.91 2.90 -1.18
CA LEU A 73 -1.90 3.58 -0.38
C LEU A 73 -2.45 4.84 0.30
N ILE A 74 -3.26 5.64 -0.41
CA ILE A 74 -3.90 6.85 0.16
C ILE A 74 -4.87 6.46 1.28
N ILE A 75 -5.70 5.42 1.07
CA ILE A 75 -6.65 4.97 2.08
C ILE A 75 -5.91 4.42 3.31
N ILE A 76 -4.88 3.60 3.10
CA ILE A 76 -4.08 3.02 4.19
C ILE A 76 -3.33 4.12 4.96
N SER A 77 -2.79 5.13 4.25
CA SER A 77 -2.17 6.29 4.90
C SER A 77 -3.18 7.06 5.75
N SER A 78 -4.42 7.16 5.28
CA SER A 78 -5.53 7.76 6.02
C SER A 78 -5.93 6.92 7.24
N MET A 79 -5.90 5.59 7.15
CA MET A 79 -6.06 4.71 8.32
C MET A 79 -4.95 4.93 9.36
N GLY A 80 -3.71 5.14 8.91
CA GLY A 80 -2.60 5.51 9.79
C GLY A 80 -2.85 6.82 10.55
N LEU A 81 -3.49 7.82 9.92
CA LEU A 81 -3.87 9.06 10.60
C LEU A 81 -4.87 8.82 11.75
N LEU A 82 -5.79 7.85 11.58
CA LEU A 82 -6.75 7.48 12.63
C LEU A 82 -6.08 6.77 13.82
N LEU A 83 -4.92 6.15 13.61
CA LEU A 83 -4.11 5.53 14.65
C LEU A 83 -3.27 6.55 15.44
N LYS A 84 -3.17 7.79 14.97
CA LYS A 84 -2.38 8.83 15.62
C LYS A 84 -2.82 9.00 17.08
N ASN A 85 -1.87 8.91 18.00
CA ASN A 85 -2.07 8.91 19.46
C ASN A 85 -2.90 7.73 20.03
N ARG A 86 -3.24 6.72 19.21
CA ARG A 86 -3.97 5.50 19.61
C ARG A 86 -3.16 4.23 19.33
N ILE A 87 -1.86 4.36 19.14
CA ILE A 87 -0.97 3.24 18.80
C ILE A 87 -0.86 2.32 20.01
N THR A 88 -1.43 1.13 19.88
CA THR A 88 -1.29 0.00 20.80
C THR A 88 -0.96 -1.24 19.96
N LEU A 89 -0.51 -2.32 20.60
CA LEU A 89 -0.24 -3.59 19.89
C LEU A 89 -1.48 -4.08 19.12
N ILE A 90 -2.66 -4.00 19.76
CA ILE A 90 -3.93 -4.42 19.17
C ILE A 90 -4.32 -3.51 18.00
N ASN A 91 -4.28 -2.18 18.19
CA ASN A 91 -4.66 -1.24 17.14
C ASN A 91 -3.70 -1.30 15.94
N GLY A 92 -2.40 -1.49 16.20
CA GLY A 92 -1.39 -1.69 15.15
C GLY A 92 -1.62 -2.99 14.38
N ALA A 93 -1.91 -4.10 15.07
CA ALA A 93 -2.22 -5.38 14.42
C ALA A 93 -3.49 -5.30 13.56
N LEU A 94 -4.57 -4.72 14.10
CA LEU A 94 -5.83 -4.53 13.38
C LEU A 94 -5.65 -3.64 12.14
N ALA A 95 -4.89 -2.54 12.26
CA ALA A 95 -4.65 -1.67 11.13
C ALA A 95 -3.78 -2.32 10.06
N THR A 96 -2.80 -3.14 10.45
CA THR A 96 -1.92 -3.84 9.51
C THR A 96 -2.69 -4.93 8.76
N LEU A 97 -3.44 -5.76 9.47
CA LEU A 97 -4.28 -6.80 8.87
C LEU A 97 -5.40 -6.19 8.01
N GLY A 98 -6.07 -5.15 8.51
CA GLY A 98 -7.09 -4.42 7.76
C GLY A 98 -6.53 -3.72 6.53
N GLY A 99 -5.33 -3.14 6.64
CA GLY A 99 -4.61 -2.55 5.52
C GLY A 99 -4.22 -3.58 4.45
N SER A 100 -3.76 -4.77 4.85
CA SER A 100 -3.49 -5.87 3.92
C SER A 100 -4.75 -6.35 3.22
N LEU A 101 -5.83 -6.59 3.99
CA LEU A 101 -7.11 -7.01 3.43
C LEU A 101 -7.66 -5.97 2.44
N LEU A 102 -7.57 -4.69 2.78
CA LEU A 102 -7.98 -3.62 1.88
C LEU A 102 -7.14 -3.60 0.61
N PHE A 103 -5.81 -3.64 0.74
CA PHE A 103 -4.91 -3.64 -0.41
C PHE A 103 -5.19 -4.83 -1.33
N PHE A 104 -5.33 -6.02 -0.76
CA PHE A 104 -5.68 -7.24 -1.48
C PHE A 104 -6.99 -7.11 -2.26
N LEU A 105 -8.05 -6.66 -1.60
CA LEU A 105 -9.36 -6.53 -2.23
C LEU A 105 -9.33 -5.51 -3.38
N VAL A 106 -8.79 -4.33 -3.12
CA VAL A 106 -8.77 -3.22 -4.09
C VAL A 106 -7.87 -3.55 -5.30
N THR A 107 -6.69 -4.09 -5.07
CA THR A 107 -5.74 -4.35 -6.17
C THR A 107 -6.15 -5.53 -7.03
N ASN A 108 -6.67 -6.63 -6.45
CA ASN A 108 -7.19 -7.76 -7.23
C ASN A 108 -8.48 -7.40 -7.96
N PHE A 109 -9.36 -6.61 -7.35
CA PHE A 109 -10.49 -6.02 -8.08
C PHE A 109 -10.00 -5.19 -9.26
N GLY A 110 -8.94 -4.40 -9.07
CA GLY A 110 -8.31 -3.63 -10.13
C GLY A 110 -7.73 -4.46 -11.26
N VAL A 111 -7.09 -5.60 -10.95
CA VAL A 111 -6.65 -6.57 -11.97
C VAL A 111 -7.85 -7.10 -12.72
N TRP A 112 -8.88 -7.57 -12.02
CA TRP A 112 -10.10 -8.08 -12.66
C TRP A 112 -10.80 -7.00 -13.50
N ALA A 113 -10.85 -5.75 -13.06
CA ALA A 113 -11.54 -4.66 -13.73
C ALA A 113 -10.75 -4.10 -14.93
N SER A 114 -9.43 -3.99 -14.82
CA SER A 114 -8.57 -3.34 -15.81
C SER A 114 -7.83 -4.28 -16.76
N SER A 115 -7.75 -5.59 -16.46
CA SER A 115 -7.07 -6.56 -17.32
C SER A 115 -8.03 -7.39 -18.18
N ILE A 116 -7.48 -8.14 -19.13
CA ILE A 116 -8.22 -9.13 -19.95
C ILE A 116 -8.04 -10.57 -19.42
N PHE A 117 -7.29 -10.78 -18.33
CA PHE A 117 -6.92 -12.11 -17.84
C PHE A 117 -8.11 -12.91 -17.30
N TYR A 118 -9.15 -12.21 -16.84
CA TYR A 118 -10.33 -12.83 -16.25
C TYR A 118 -11.60 -12.31 -16.95
N PRO A 119 -12.59 -13.18 -17.21
CA PRO A 119 -13.89 -12.75 -17.69
C PRO A 119 -14.53 -11.71 -16.76
N LYS A 120 -15.23 -10.72 -17.33
CA LYS A 120 -15.96 -9.69 -16.57
C LYS A 120 -17.29 -10.23 -16.02
N THR A 121 -17.20 -11.35 -15.31
CA THR A 121 -18.30 -12.04 -14.64
C THR A 121 -17.96 -12.24 -13.17
N PHE A 122 -18.97 -12.56 -12.36
CA PHE A 122 -18.77 -12.85 -10.95
C PHE A 122 -17.82 -14.03 -10.70
N ILE A 123 -17.90 -15.06 -11.55
CA ILE A 123 -17.00 -16.22 -11.49
C ILE A 123 -15.56 -15.79 -11.80
N GLY A 124 -15.34 -14.97 -12.82
CA GLY A 124 -14.01 -14.44 -13.15
C GLY A 124 -13.41 -13.59 -12.02
N LEU A 125 -14.25 -12.82 -11.31
CA LEU A 125 -13.82 -12.06 -10.13
C LEU A 125 -13.35 -12.98 -8.99
N ILE A 126 -14.12 -14.03 -8.69
CA ILE A 126 -13.74 -15.03 -7.67
C ILE A 126 -12.42 -15.70 -8.07
N SER A 127 -12.27 -16.10 -9.33
CA SER A 127 -11.03 -16.70 -9.83
C SER A 127 -9.82 -15.75 -9.69
N CYS A 128 -10.00 -14.46 -9.94
CA CYS A 128 -8.96 -13.45 -9.73
C CYS A 128 -8.55 -13.36 -8.26
N TYR A 129 -9.50 -13.30 -7.32
CA TYR A 129 -9.19 -13.28 -5.90
C TYR A 129 -8.52 -14.58 -5.43
N ALA A 130 -9.01 -15.74 -5.88
CA ALA A 130 -8.42 -17.03 -5.54
C ALA A 130 -6.95 -17.12 -5.99
N ALA A 131 -6.64 -16.63 -7.20
CA ALA A 131 -5.27 -16.57 -7.70
C ALA A 131 -4.39 -15.56 -6.95
N GLY A 132 -4.99 -14.53 -6.35
CA GLY A 132 -4.29 -13.55 -5.53
C GLY A 132 -3.90 -14.05 -4.15
N LEU A 133 -4.61 -15.03 -3.57
CA LEU A 133 -4.42 -15.48 -2.18
C LEU A 133 -2.97 -15.86 -1.80
N PRO A 134 -2.15 -16.49 -2.66
CA PRO A 134 -0.75 -16.79 -2.34
C PRO A 134 0.13 -15.54 -2.14
N PHE A 135 -0.35 -14.36 -2.54
CA PHE A 135 0.36 -13.08 -2.46
C PHE A 135 -0.22 -12.14 -1.39
N PHE A 136 -1.08 -12.67 -0.50
CA PHE A 136 -1.70 -11.95 0.61
C PHE A 136 -0.79 -11.83 1.84
#